data_AF-A0A2N3DB68-F1
#
_entry.id   AF-A0A2N3DB68-F1
#
_cell.length_a   1.000
_cell.length_b   1.000
_cell.length_c   1.000
_cell.angle_alpha   90.00
_cell.angle_beta   90.00
_cell.angle_gamma   90.00
#
_symmetry.space_group_name_H-M   'P 1'
#
loop_
_entity.id
_entity.type
_entity.pdbx_description
1 polymer ?
#
loop_
_entity_poly.entity_id
_entity_poly.type
_entity_poly.pdbx_seq_one_letter_code
_entity_poly.pdbx_strand_id
1 'polypeptide(L)'
;MANNNARRGFAALALYALASCGPAPAEGDQDQPVMNTTAQPSAAALDARPSFPIDEVDARDLIDSLGAPWREPVADDTRADSFSGGYVRQMAFKGRSVGIYTLANAKVWNLQVRSGYGEQCGSGDDIAPHIARIYQAVRPGQSLDATQLATLQRGLTIEAGERLDLEGVRIKTFGTCIKLLDVRVGSDAE
;
A
#
# COMPACT_ATOMS: atom_id res chain seq x y z
N MET A 1 35.51 -26.67 33.11
CA MET A 1 35.58 -28.13 32.95
C MET A 1 35.01 -28.47 31.59
N ALA A 2 35.84 -29.04 30.72
CA ALA A 2 35.49 -29.50 29.39
C ALA A 2 34.86 -30.90 29.43
N ASN A 3 33.97 -31.20 28.48
CA ASN A 3 33.97 -32.44 27.68
C ASN A 3 32.80 -32.37 26.67
N ASN A 4 33.06 -32.40 25.35
CA ASN A 4 33.32 -33.59 24.51
C ASN A 4 32.07 -34.49 24.35
N ASN A 5 31.72 -35.07 23.20
CA ASN A 5 32.17 -35.01 21.81
C ASN A 5 31.23 -35.96 21.01
N ALA A 6 31.44 -36.01 19.69
CA ALA A 6 31.09 -37.07 18.74
C ALA A 6 29.68 -37.04 18.10
N ARG A 7 29.51 -36.86 16.77
CA ARG A 7 30.09 -37.46 15.53
C ARG A 7 29.29 -38.66 14.98
N ARG A 8 28.91 -38.47 13.70
CA ARG A 8 28.94 -39.40 12.53
C ARG A 8 27.69 -40.22 12.21
N GLY A 9 27.36 -40.20 10.91
CA GLY A 9 26.56 -41.21 10.22
C GLY A 9 26.27 -40.83 8.76
N PHE A 10 27.20 -41.11 7.85
CA PHE A 10 27.01 -41.14 6.38
C PHE A 10 26.74 -42.59 5.95
N ALA A 11 25.82 -42.82 4.98
CA ALA A 11 25.81 -43.88 3.93
C ALA A 11 24.43 -43.82 3.22
N ALA A 12 24.25 -43.62 1.91
CA ALA A 12 24.80 -44.22 0.68
C ALA A 12 24.01 -45.45 0.15
N LEU A 13 23.44 -45.25 -1.05
CA LEU A 13 23.18 -46.17 -2.19
C LEU A 13 22.29 -47.42 -2.07
N ALA A 14 21.33 -47.55 -3.02
CA ALA A 14 21.26 -48.57 -4.11
C ALA A 14 19.86 -48.50 -4.80
N LEU A 15 19.73 -48.13 -6.09
CA LEU A 15 19.87 -48.91 -7.35
C LEU A 15 18.64 -49.75 -7.76
N TYR A 16 17.97 -49.25 -8.81
CA TYR A 16 17.37 -49.89 -10.00
C TYR A 16 16.62 -51.23 -9.92
N ALA A 17 15.41 -51.24 -10.47
CA ALA A 17 14.81 -52.40 -11.14
C ALA A 17 14.22 -51.98 -12.51
N LEU A 18 14.62 -52.70 -13.56
CA LEU A 18 14.08 -52.66 -14.93
C LEU A 18 13.03 -53.76 -15.11
N ALA A 19 11.92 -53.46 -15.81
CA ALA A 19 11.09 -54.49 -16.48
C ALA A 19 10.23 -53.91 -17.62
N SER A 20 10.70 -54.17 -18.86
CA SER A 20 10.04 -54.48 -20.15
C SER A 20 8.63 -54.00 -20.58
N CYS A 21 8.63 -53.38 -21.78
CA CYS A 21 7.83 -53.58 -23.02
C CYS A 21 6.29 -53.81 -23.05
N GLY A 22 5.62 -52.92 -23.81
CA GLY A 22 4.38 -53.13 -24.59
C GLY A 22 4.19 -51.99 -25.62
N PRO A 23 3.60 -52.22 -26.83
CA PRO A 23 3.66 -51.30 -27.97
C PRO A 23 2.59 -50.19 -27.97
N ALA A 24 2.86 -49.17 -28.81
CA ALA A 24 2.19 -47.86 -28.93
C ALA A 24 0.68 -47.88 -29.28
N PRO A 25 0.00 -46.72 -29.07
CA PRO A 25 -0.49 -46.01 -30.25
C PRO A 25 0.03 -44.57 -30.32
N ALA A 26 0.01 -44.05 -31.55
CA ALA A 26 0.29 -42.67 -31.90
C ALA A 26 -0.89 -41.73 -31.55
N GLU A 27 -0.62 -40.44 -31.72
CA GLU A 27 -1.54 -39.29 -31.72
C GLU A 27 -1.74 -38.56 -30.38
N GLY A 28 -1.44 -37.27 -30.41
CA GLY A 28 -1.73 -36.34 -29.33
C GLY A 28 -0.62 -35.32 -29.17
N ASP A 29 -0.70 -34.26 -29.98
CA ASP A 29 -0.02 -32.98 -29.79
C ASP A 29 -0.02 -32.64 -28.29
N GLN A 30 1.14 -32.75 -27.63
CA GLN A 30 1.24 -32.32 -26.23
C GLN A 30 1.33 -30.81 -26.24
N ASP A 31 0.14 -30.21 -26.08
CA ASP A 31 -0.08 -28.91 -25.46
C ASP A 31 0.99 -28.69 -24.38
N GLN A 32 2.02 -27.94 -24.73
CA GLN A 32 2.86 -27.33 -23.72
C GLN A 32 1.95 -26.42 -22.91
N PRO A 33 2.00 -26.46 -21.56
CA PRO A 33 1.35 -25.43 -20.79
C PRO A 33 1.99 -24.11 -21.19
N VAL A 34 1.27 -23.30 -21.97
CA VAL A 34 1.57 -21.89 -22.17
C VAL A 34 1.65 -21.31 -20.76
N MET A 35 2.88 -21.16 -20.29
CA MET A 35 3.21 -20.34 -19.13
C MET A 35 2.57 -19.01 -19.45
N ASN A 36 1.44 -18.76 -18.78
CA ASN A 36 0.68 -17.53 -18.87
C ASN A 36 1.61 -16.47 -18.29
N THR A 37 2.50 -15.97 -19.14
CA THR A 37 3.45 -14.92 -18.81
C THR A 37 2.55 -13.75 -18.52
N THR A 38 2.37 -13.46 -17.24
CA THR A 38 1.70 -12.26 -16.79
C THR A 38 2.52 -11.14 -17.41
N ALA A 39 2.02 -10.62 -18.54
CA ALA A 39 2.76 -9.64 -19.32
C ALA A 39 3.02 -8.47 -18.38
N GLN A 40 4.31 -8.22 -18.09
CA GLN A 40 4.69 -7.10 -17.27
C GLN A 40 4.10 -5.85 -17.94
N PRO A 41 3.29 -5.05 -17.24
CA PRO A 41 2.63 -3.90 -17.84
C PRO A 41 3.66 -2.99 -18.50
N SER A 42 3.35 -2.53 -19.72
CA SER A 42 4.25 -1.64 -20.45
C SER A 42 4.39 -0.30 -19.71
N ALA A 43 5.51 0.39 -19.90
CA ALA A 43 5.74 1.70 -19.28
C ALA A 43 4.59 2.69 -19.59
N ALA A 44 4.09 2.69 -20.82
CA ALA A 44 2.94 3.51 -21.22
C ALA A 44 1.64 3.18 -20.48
N ALA A 45 1.42 1.90 -20.11
CA ALA A 45 0.26 1.50 -19.32
C ALA A 45 0.39 1.91 -17.84
N LEU A 46 1.61 1.94 -17.31
CA LEU A 46 1.88 2.45 -15.97
C LEU A 46 1.71 3.98 -15.89
N ASP A 47 2.10 4.70 -16.95
CA ASP A 47 1.96 6.16 -17.04
C ASP A 47 0.50 6.63 -17.15
N ALA A 48 -0.40 5.79 -17.66
CA ALA A 48 -1.82 6.10 -17.83
C ALA A 48 -2.67 5.88 -16.57
N ARG A 49 -2.09 5.37 -15.48
CA ARG A 49 -2.85 5.10 -14.25
C ARG A 49 -3.37 6.39 -13.62
N PRO A 50 -4.61 6.39 -13.09
CA PRO A 50 -5.17 7.56 -12.43
C PRO A 50 -4.30 8.02 -11.26
N SER A 51 -4.01 9.31 -11.22
CA SER A 51 -3.17 9.93 -10.19
C SER A 51 -3.70 11.33 -9.84
N PHE A 52 -3.28 11.82 -8.68
CA PHE A 52 -3.46 13.20 -8.29
C PHE A 52 -2.53 14.11 -9.10
N PRO A 53 -2.85 15.41 -9.20
CA PRO A 53 -1.99 16.36 -9.89
C PRO A 53 -0.65 16.62 -9.17
N ILE A 54 -0.49 16.16 -7.92
CA ILE A 54 0.73 16.30 -7.10
C ILE A 54 1.71 15.15 -7.31
N ASP A 55 3.00 15.43 -7.14
CA ASP A 55 4.06 14.42 -7.06
C ASP A 55 4.49 14.13 -5.60
N GLU A 56 5.53 13.30 -5.43
CA GLU A 56 6.08 12.96 -4.11
C GLU A 56 6.60 14.18 -3.36
N VAL A 57 7.23 15.14 -4.07
CA VAL A 57 7.83 16.33 -3.44
C VAL A 57 6.72 17.23 -2.91
N ASP A 58 5.71 17.50 -3.74
CA ASP A 58 4.50 18.25 -3.34
C ASP A 58 3.79 17.59 -2.15
N ALA A 59 3.69 16.25 -2.15
CA ALA A 59 3.08 15.50 -1.07
C ALA A 59 3.88 15.61 0.23
N ARG A 60 5.21 15.61 0.18
CA ARG A 60 6.05 15.81 1.38
C ARG A 60 5.92 17.22 1.93
N ASP A 61 5.95 18.22 1.07
CA ASP A 61 5.73 19.61 1.46
C ASP A 61 4.34 19.80 2.13
N LEU A 62 3.32 19.12 1.61
CA LEU A 62 2.00 19.07 2.25
C LEU A 62 2.09 18.49 3.67
N ILE A 63 2.80 17.37 3.88
CA ILE A 63 2.95 16.75 5.21
C ILE A 63 3.70 17.65 6.18
N ASP A 64 4.82 18.24 5.77
CA ASP A 64 5.60 19.17 6.58
C ASP A 64 4.76 20.40 7.00
N SER A 65 3.84 20.78 6.14
CA SER A 65 2.93 21.90 6.37
C SER A 65 1.79 21.58 7.36
N LEU A 66 1.54 20.32 7.70
CA LEU A 66 0.51 19.92 8.67
C LEU A 66 0.85 20.37 10.10
N GLY A 67 2.11 20.69 10.40
CA GLY A 67 2.53 21.29 11.65
C GLY A 67 3.64 20.50 12.35
N ALA A 68 4.06 20.99 13.52
CA ALA A 68 5.23 20.45 14.24
C ALA A 68 5.22 18.91 14.45
N PRO A 69 4.08 18.25 14.73
CA PRO A 69 4.04 16.79 14.87
C PRO A 69 4.37 15.98 13.60
N TRP A 70 4.41 16.63 12.43
CA TRP A 70 4.50 16.02 11.11
C TRP A 70 5.76 16.40 10.31
N ARG A 71 6.68 17.21 10.86
CA ARG A 71 7.86 17.71 10.12
C ARG A 71 9.08 16.80 10.16
N GLU A 72 9.29 16.12 11.27
CA GLU A 72 10.52 15.37 11.51
C GLU A 72 10.17 13.91 11.79
N PRO A 73 10.19 13.05 10.76
CA PRO A 73 9.92 11.63 10.95
C PRO A 73 11.05 10.98 11.76
N VAL A 74 10.67 10.06 12.64
CA VAL A 74 11.61 9.20 13.38
C VAL A 74 12.11 8.02 12.52
N ALA A 75 11.39 7.70 11.44
CA ALA A 75 11.81 6.76 10.42
C ALA A 75 11.19 7.14 9.06
N ASP A 76 11.93 6.97 7.98
CA ASP A 76 11.50 7.23 6.61
C ASP A 76 11.96 6.07 5.72
N ASP A 77 11.04 5.17 5.43
CA ASP A 77 11.27 3.95 4.65
C ASP A 77 10.68 4.10 3.26
N THR A 78 11.34 3.56 2.24
CA THR A 78 10.78 3.41 0.89
C THR A 78 10.73 1.94 0.51
N ARG A 79 9.58 1.48 -0.01
CA ARG A 79 9.34 0.09 -0.39
C ARG A 79 8.65 0.02 -1.75
N ALA A 80 8.95 -1.01 -2.53
CA ALA A 80 8.24 -1.23 -3.79
C ALA A 80 6.74 -1.46 -3.54
N ASP A 81 5.90 -0.83 -4.36
CA ASP A 81 4.47 -1.04 -4.35
C ASP A 81 4.12 -2.01 -5.49
N SER A 82 3.96 -3.29 -5.14
CA SER A 82 3.63 -4.34 -6.12
C SER A 82 2.32 -4.09 -6.85
N PHE A 83 1.44 -3.27 -6.29
CA PHE A 83 0.13 -2.98 -6.86
C PHE A 83 0.21 -1.94 -7.99
N SER A 84 0.85 -0.80 -7.71
CA SER A 84 1.01 0.27 -8.68
C SER A 84 2.18 0.06 -9.64
N GLY A 85 3.14 -0.80 -9.28
CA GLY A 85 4.44 -0.88 -9.95
C GLY A 85 5.36 0.29 -9.62
N GLY A 86 4.97 1.17 -8.69
CA GLY A 86 5.78 2.25 -8.16
C GLY A 86 6.33 1.92 -6.78
N TYR A 87 6.19 2.85 -5.83
CA TYR A 87 6.69 2.68 -4.47
C TYR A 87 5.78 3.33 -3.44
N VAL A 88 5.93 2.89 -2.19
CA VAL A 88 5.36 3.53 -1.00
C VAL A 88 6.50 4.12 -0.19
N ARG A 89 6.45 5.43 0.07
CA ARG A 89 7.26 6.05 1.11
C ARG A 89 6.44 6.09 2.40
N GLN A 90 6.95 5.46 3.45
CA GLN A 90 6.33 5.41 4.76
C GLN A 90 7.15 6.22 5.75
N MET A 91 6.55 7.31 6.24
CA MET A 91 7.14 8.19 7.25
C MET A 91 6.49 7.90 8.59
N ALA A 92 7.27 7.50 9.58
CA ALA A 92 6.81 7.30 10.95
C ALA A 92 7.17 8.53 11.79
N PHE A 93 6.24 8.97 12.62
CA PHE A 93 6.41 10.03 13.61
C PHE A 93 6.06 9.46 14.99
N LYS A 94 6.23 10.25 16.05
CA LYS A 94 5.88 9.83 17.41
C LYS A 94 4.37 9.54 17.52
N GLY A 95 4.00 8.26 17.46
CA GLY A 95 2.61 7.78 17.54
C GLY A 95 1.76 8.08 16.30
N ARG A 96 2.37 8.42 15.15
CA ARG A 96 1.67 8.76 13.90
C ARG A 96 2.44 8.22 12.72
N SER A 97 1.81 8.09 11.56
CA SER A 97 2.52 7.75 10.33
C SER A 97 1.81 8.30 9.09
N VAL A 98 2.58 8.46 8.03
CA VAL A 98 2.08 8.82 6.71
C VAL A 98 2.59 7.80 5.69
N GLY A 99 1.73 7.42 4.76
CA GLY A 99 2.10 6.68 3.55
C GLY A 99 1.84 7.54 2.32
N ILE A 100 2.87 7.75 1.50
CA ILE A 100 2.77 8.37 0.18
C ILE A 100 2.95 7.26 -0.85
N TYR A 101 1.91 7.00 -1.64
CA TYR A 101 1.91 5.95 -2.66
C TYR A 101 2.06 6.59 -4.02
N THR A 102 3.19 6.27 -4.67
CA THR A 102 3.62 6.90 -5.91
C THR A 102 3.66 5.86 -7.02
N LEU A 103 3.10 6.21 -8.19
CA LEU A 103 3.17 5.41 -9.40
C LEU A 103 4.59 5.44 -10.00
N ALA A 104 4.84 4.59 -11.01
CA ALA A 104 6.11 4.59 -11.74
C ALA A 104 6.44 5.94 -12.42
N ASN A 105 5.42 6.73 -12.76
CA ASN A 105 5.55 8.06 -13.37
C ASN A 105 5.77 9.20 -12.36
N ALA A 106 6.11 8.87 -11.10
CA ALA A 106 6.31 9.79 -9.98
C ALA A 106 5.07 10.55 -9.49
N LYS A 107 3.87 10.27 -10.01
CA LYS A 107 2.63 10.87 -9.50
C LYS A 107 2.03 10.08 -8.33
N VAL A 108 1.43 10.81 -7.40
CA VAL A 108 0.81 10.20 -6.22
C VAL A 108 -0.60 9.71 -6.57
N TRP A 109 -0.94 8.50 -6.16
CA TRP A 109 -2.28 7.93 -6.35
C TRP A 109 -3.01 7.65 -5.03
N ASN A 110 -2.29 7.62 -3.91
CA ASN A 110 -2.86 7.49 -2.56
C ASN A 110 -2.01 8.23 -1.52
N LEU A 111 -2.69 8.89 -0.58
CA LEU A 111 -2.14 9.43 0.66
C LEU A 111 -2.85 8.82 1.86
N GLN A 112 -2.08 8.25 2.78
CA GLN A 112 -2.57 7.75 4.06
C GLN A 112 -1.98 8.54 5.22
N VAL A 113 -2.83 8.97 6.15
CA VAL A 113 -2.42 9.61 7.40
C VAL A 113 -3.00 8.82 8.55
N ARG A 114 -2.15 8.44 9.51
CA ARG A 114 -2.54 7.61 10.66
C ARG A 114 -2.13 8.25 11.96
N SER A 115 -2.97 8.10 12.97
CA SER A 115 -2.65 8.36 14.38
C SER A 115 -2.87 7.11 15.20
N GLY A 116 -1.95 6.83 16.12
CA GLY A 116 -1.82 5.57 16.83
C GLY A 116 -0.84 4.62 16.15
N TYR A 117 -0.23 3.75 16.96
CA TYR A 117 0.67 2.70 16.49
C TYR A 117 0.78 1.58 17.53
N GLY A 118 0.71 0.32 17.10
CA GLY A 118 0.81 -0.84 17.99
C GLY A 118 -0.24 -0.80 19.10
N GLU A 119 0.21 -0.79 20.36
CA GLU A 119 -0.67 -0.74 21.54
C GLU A 119 -1.11 0.70 21.92
N GLN A 120 -0.56 1.73 21.28
CA GLN A 120 -0.92 3.12 21.54
C GLN A 120 -2.04 3.57 20.60
N CYS A 121 -3.22 3.83 21.17
CA CYS A 121 -4.32 4.42 20.39
C CYS A 121 -4.05 5.88 20.02
N GLY A 122 -4.48 6.23 18.81
CA GLY A 122 -4.39 7.59 18.28
C GLY A 122 -5.58 8.46 18.64
N SER A 123 -5.41 9.77 18.46
CA SER A 123 -6.51 10.73 18.55
C SER A 123 -7.02 11.10 17.16
N GLY A 124 -8.34 11.23 17.03
CA GLY A 124 -8.95 11.79 15.82
C GLY A 124 -8.52 13.25 15.59
N ASP A 125 -8.22 13.98 16.66
CA ASP A 125 -7.78 15.38 16.60
C ASP A 125 -6.40 15.55 15.94
N ASP A 126 -5.61 14.48 15.86
CA ASP A 126 -4.35 14.50 15.11
C ASP A 126 -4.59 14.59 13.60
N ILE A 127 -5.77 14.20 13.10
CA ILE A 127 -6.08 14.08 11.67
C ILE A 127 -7.19 15.05 11.26
N ALA A 128 -8.24 15.21 12.08
CA ALA A 128 -9.44 15.97 11.77
C ALA A 128 -9.18 17.40 11.26
N PRO A 129 -8.21 18.18 11.80
CA PRO A 129 -7.90 19.53 11.31
C PRO A 129 -7.28 19.55 9.91
N HIS A 130 -6.76 18.41 9.43
CA HIS A 130 -5.98 18.32 8.19
C HIS A 130 -6.77 17.78 6.99
N ILE A 131 -7.95 17.19 7.22
CA ILE A 131 -8.77 16.54 6.18
C ILE A 131 -9.02 17.48 4.99
N ALA A 132 -9.53 18.69 5.24
CA ALA A 132 -9.85 19.64 4.18
C ALA A 132 -8.60 20.09 3.39
N ARG A 133 -7.48 20.29 4.08
CA ARG A 133 -6.22 20.69 3.46
C ARG A 133 -5.65 19.61 2.56
N ILE A 134 -5.66 18.36 3.04
CA ILE A 134 -5.19 17.20 2.25
C ILE A 134 -6.05 17.04 1.01
N TYR A 135 -7.38 17.14 1.15
CA TYR A 135 -8.29 17.09 0.00
C TYR A 135 -8.02 18.20 -1.01
N GLN A 136 -7.86 19.45 -0.55
CA GLN A 136 -7.60 20.58 -1.44
C GLN A 136 -6.27 20.46 -2.18
N ALA A 137 -5.25 19.87 -1.57
CA ALA A 137 -3.97 19.62 -2.22
C ALA A 137 -4.10 18.62 -3.37
N VAL A 138 -4.90 17.55 -3.18
CA VAL A 138 -5.13 16.55 -4.24
C VAL A 138 -6.21 16.94 -5.24
N ARG A 139 -7.05 17.94 -4.90
CA ARG A 139 -8.11 18.51 -5.75
C ARG A 139 -8.08 20.04 -5.72
N PRO A 140 -7.11 20.67 -6.40
CA PRO A 140 -6.99 22.12 -6.42
C PRO A 140 -8.27 22.79 -6.94
N GLY A 141 -8.72 23.83 -6.24
CA GLY A 141 -9.93 24.57 -6.58
C GLY A 141 -11.24 23.90 -6.13
N GLN A 142 -11.18 22.71 -5.54
CA GLN A 142 -12.33 22.06 -4.91
C GLN A 142 -12.21 22.12 -3.38
N SER A 143 -13.35 22.12 -2.71
CA SER A 143 -13.43 22.15 -1.25
C SER A 143 -14.48 21.15 -0.78
N LEU A 144 -14.23 20.53 0.36
CA LEU A 144 -15.27 19.79 1.06
C LEU A 144 -16.30 20.78 1.61
N ASP A 145 -17.57 20.49 1.42
CA ASP A 145 -18.62 21.20 2.15
C ASP A 145 -18.62 20.82 3.63
N ALA A 146 -19.36 21.58 4.45
CA ALA A 146 -19.40 21.36 5.89
C ALA A 146 -19.95 19.98 6.28
N THR A 147 -20.88 19.42 5.50
CA THR A 147 -21.48 18.11 5.73
C THR A 147 -20.49 16.99 5.40
N GLN A 148 -19.77 17.11 4.29
CA GLN A 148 -18.72 16.18 3.88
C GLN A 148 -17.57 16.17 4.91
N LEU A 149 -17.11 17.35 5.34
CA LEU A 149 -16.08 17.46 6.35
C LEU A 149 -16.53 16.85 7.69
N ALA A 150 -17.74 17.17 8.15
CA ALA A 150 -18.29 16.61 9.38
C ALA A 150 -18.45 15.08 9.30
N THR A 151 -18.83 14.55 8.14
CA THR A 151 -18.93 13.11 7.89
C THR A 151 -17.57 12.44 8.07
N LEU A 152 -16.53 12.95 7.41
CA LEU A 152 -15.18 12.38 7.53
C LEU A 152 -14.62 12.52 8.96
N GLN A 153 -14.89 13.64 9.65
CA GLN A 153 -14.50 13.81 11.05
C GLN A 153 -15.20 12.81 11.98
N ARG A 154 -16.50 12.56 11.78
CA ARG A 154 -17.23 11.51 12.50
C ARG A 154 -16.61 10.14 12.25
N GLY A 155 -16.17 9.85 11.03
CA GLY A 155 -15.52 8.59 10.68
C GLY A 155 -14.24 8.29 11.47
N LEU A 156 -13.57 9.30 12.03
CA LEU A 156 -12.43 9.12 12.95
C LEU A 156 -12.84 8.71 14.37
N THR A 157 -14.13 8.72 14.68
CA THR A 157 -14.67 8.39 16.01
C THR A 157 -15.41 7.06 16.04
N ILE A 158 -15.88 6.57 14.89
CA ILE A 158 -16.65 5.32 14.78
C ILE A 158 -15.83 4.19 14.17
N GLU A 159 -16.01 2.99 14.68
CA GLU A 159 -15.26 1.79 14.24
C GLU A 159 -15.50 1.45 12.77
N ALA A 160 -16.76 1.56 12.31
CA ALA A 160 -17.12 1.33 10.91
C ALA A 160 -16.42 2.28 9.94
N GLY A 161 -15.97 3.44 10.44
CA GLY A 161 -15.44 4.51 9.62
C GLY A 161 -16.51 5.20 8.77
N GLU A 162 -16.06 6.07 7.89
CA GLU A 162 -16.88 6.79 6.91
C GLU A 162 -16.15 6.83 5.57
N ARG A 163 -16.91 6.92 4.48
CA ARG A 163 -16.38 6.98 3.13
C ARG A 163 -17.16 7.98 2.29
N LEU A 164 -16.44 8.79 1.53
CA LEU A 164 -17.00 9.65 0.49
C LEU A 164 -16.29 9.36 -0.83
N ASP A 165 -17.07 9.29 -1.92
CA ASP A 165 -16.57 9.23 -3.28
C ASP A 165 -16.95 10.54 -3.98
N LEU A 166 -15.95 11.33 -4.35
CA LEU A 166 -16.06 12.70 -4.86
C LEU A 166 -15.31 12.80 -6.19
N GLU A 167 -16.04 12.77 -7.30
CA GLU A 167 -15.52 13.05 -8.65
C GLU A 167 -14.18 12.34 -8.97
N GLY A 168 -14.05 11.04 -8.68
CA GLY A 168 -12.82 10.28 -8.94
C GLY A 168 -11.78 10.36 -7.82
N VAL A 169 -12.14 10.87 -6.64
CA VAL A 169 -11.38 10.72 -5.39
C VAL A 169 -12.22 9.98 -4.38
N ARG A 170 -11.64 8.97 -3.74
CA ARG A 170 -12.19 8.35 -2.55
C ARG A 170 -11.47 8.86 -1.33
N ILE A 171 -12.26 9.25 -0.33
CA ILE A 171 -11.78 9.59 1.00
C ILE A 171 -12.42 8.63 1.98
N LYS A 172 -11.60 7.94 2.76
CA LYS A 172 -12.06 7.04 3.81
C LYS A 172 -11.42 7.40 5.14
N THR A 173 -12.21 7.35 6.19
CA THR A 173 -11.74 7.53 7.57
C THR A 173 -12.14 6.33 8.42
N PHE A 174 -11.32 5.97 9.41
CA PHE A 174 -11.64 4.93 10.39
C PHE A 174 -11.32 5.38 11.81
N GLY A 175 -12.20 4.99 12.73
CA GLY A 175 -12.15 5.40 14.13
C GLY A 175 -11.81 4.31 15.13
N THR A 176 -11.12 3.25 14.73
CA THR A 176 -10.60 2.22 15.66
C THR A 176 -9.51 2.80 16.56
N CYS A 177 -8.77 1.95 17.30
CA CYS A 177 -7.61 2.39 18.08
C CYS A 177 -6.57 3.12 17.20
N ILE A 178 -6.40 2.68 15.96
CA ILE A 178 -5.61 3.39 14.95
C ILE A 178 -6.55 4.23 14.09
N LYS A 179 -6.41 5.54 14.18
CA LYS A 179 -7.14 6.49 13.36
C LYS A 179 -6.50 6.51 11.97
N LEU A 180 -7.33 6.53 10.93
CA LEU A 180 -6.86 6.55 9.55
C LEU A 180 -7.66 7.58 8.77
N LEU A 181 -6.96 8.35 7.94
CA LEU A 181 -7.46 9.02 6.75
C LEU A 181 -6.74 8.40 5.54
N ASP A 182 -7.49 7.92 4.57
CA ASP A 182 -7.01 7.36 3.31
C ASP A 182 -7.66 8.13 2.16
N VAL A 183 -6.84 8.77 1.32
CA VAL A 183 -7.26 9.60 0.19
C VAL A 183 -6.63 9.04 -1.06
N ARG A 184 -7.44 8.45 -1.94
CA ARG A 184 -6.95 7.77 -3.15
C ARG A 184 -7.74 8.16 -4.39
N VAL A 185 -7.13 7.95 -5.56
CA VAL A 185 -7.82 8.13 -6.84
C VAL A 185 -8.77 6.95 -7.10
N GLY A 186 -9.92 7.24 -7.69
CA GLY A 186 -10.89 6.26 -8.19
C GLY A 186 -12.06 5.94 -7.26
N SER A 187 -13.13 5.41 -7.86
CA SER A 187 -14.30 4.83 -7.18
C SER A 187 -14.54 3.42 -7.72
N ASP A 188 -14.19 2.41 -6.92
CA ASP A 188 -14.51 0.97 -7.04
C ASP A 188 -14.26 0.38 -8.43
N ALA A 189 -13.00 0.37 -8.85
CA ALA A 189 -12.55 -0.48 -9.95
C ALA A 189 -11.09 -0.93 -9.73
N GLU A 190 -10.83 -1.58 -8.61
CA GLU A 190 -9.68 -2.49 -8.41
C GLU A 190 -10.15 -3.72 -7.63
#